data_AF-A0AAU0U8H2-F1
#
_entry.id   AF-A0AAU0U8H2-F1
#
_cell.length_a   1.000
_cell.length_b   1.000
_cell.length_c   1.000
_cell.angle_alpha   90.00
_cell.angle_beta   90.00
_cell.angle_gamma   90.00
#
_symmetry.space_group_name_H-M   'P 1'
#
loop_
_entity.id
_entity.type
_entity.pdbx_description
1 polymer ?
#
loop_
_entity_poly.entity_id
_entity_poly.type
_entity_poly.pdbx_seq_one_letter_code
_entity_poly.pdbx_strand_id
1 'polypeptide(L)'
;MQNFNEAVTASETHKEHTKSAKSVSFRGFLLDRANNDPQEAARLAHSYAYNSLNGEMHDLTDYPIIRYSSTGEIVTDTTTSYFERTMLSMRKERVELYETEQAKGTPPVTILEKILNFNNGLPQKFREMANWQTLRPGFITRTA
;
A
#
# COMPACT_ATOMS: atom_id res chain seq x y z
N MET A 1 -41.09 6.71 58.17
CA MET A 1 -40.02 7.72 58.08
C MET A 1 -39.30 7.50 56.75
N GLN A 2 -39.63 8.29 55.74
CA GLN A 2 -38.91 8.36 54.46
C GLN A 2 -37.74 9.32 54.65
N ASN A 3 -36.53 8.94 54.24
CA ASN A 3 -35.41 9.87 54.12
C ASN A 3 -34.88 9.88 52.70
N PHE A 4 -34.68 11.12 52.25
CA PHE A 4 -34.30 11.59 50.94
C PHE A 4 -32.84 11.27 50.63
N ASN A 5 -32.57 10.84 49.40
CA ASN A 5 -31.25 10.97 48.80
C ASN A 5 -31.28 12.01 47.69
N GLU A 6 -30.16 12.70 47.60
CA GLU A 6 -29.91 14.03 47.08
C GLU A 6 -29.92 14.18 45.55
N ALA A 7 -29.94 15.47 45.18
CA ALA A 7 -29.88 16.05 43.86
C ALA A 7 -28.62 15.69 43.05
N VAL A 8 -28.68 15.79 41.72
CA VAL A 8 -28.25 16.97 40.95
C VAL A 8 -28.36 16.64 39.46
N THR A 9 -29.22 17.41 38.79
CA THR A 9 -29.32 17.51 37.34
C THR A 9 -28.11 18.29 36.80
N ALA A 10 -27.41 17.75 35.80
CA ALA A 10 -26.58 18.54 34.91
C ALA A 10 -26.71 18.01 33.47
N SER A 11 -27.29 18.85 32.63
CA SER A 11 -27.55 18.69 31.20
C SER A 11 -26.25 18.58 30.40
N GLU A 12 -26.31 17.72 29.37
CA GLU A 12 -25.83 17.93 28.00
C GLU A 12 -24.62 18.85 27.76
N THR A 13 -23.54 18.28 27.22
CA THR A 13 -22.88 18.73 25.96
C THR A 13 -21.67 17.82 25.67
N HIS A 14 -21.91 16.59 25.24
CA HIS A 14 -20.89 15.88 24.46
C HIS A 14 -20.99 16.39 23.02
N LYS A 15 -20.14 17.37 22.69
CA LYS A 15 -19.89 17.77 21.29
C LYS A 15 -19.36 16.56 20.53
N GLU A 16 -20.21 16.00 19.68
CA GLU A 16 -19.80 15.14 18.57
C GLU A 16 -18.81 15.90 17.70
N HIS A 17 -17.54 15.48 17.75
CA HIS A 17 -16.58 15.69 16.68
C HIS A 17 -16.11 14.34 16.16
N THR A 18 -17.03 13.56 15.62
CA THR A 18 -16.71 12.44 14.73
C THR A 18 -16.92 12.89 13.30
N LYS A 19 -16.06 13.81 12.83
CA LYS A 19 -15.80 13.89 11.39
C LYS A 19 -15.28 12.50 11.00
N SER A 20 -16.09 11.75 10.25
CA SER A 20 -15.68 10.52 9.59
C SER A 20 -14.34 10.79 8.90
N ALA A 21 -13.27 10.24 9.46
CA ALA A 21 -11.95 10.32 8.85
C ALA A 21 -12.04 9.51 7.56
N LYS A 22 -12.16 10.19 6.41
CA LYS A 22 -12.00 9.55 5.11
C LYS A 22 -10.70 8.76 5.17
N SER A 23 -10.76 7.44 4.99
CA SER A 23 -9.56 6.61 4.95
C SER A 23 -8.70 7.12 3.79
N VAL A 24 -7.55 7.72 4.11
CA VAL A 24 -6.61 8.16 3.09
C VAL A 24 -6.01 6.90 2.49
N SER A 25 -6.17 6.72 1.17
CA SER A 25 -5.50 5.62 0.47
C SER A 25 -4.00 5.72 0.69
N PHE A 26 -3.29 4.58 0.78
CA PHE A 26 -1.83 4.61 0.92
C PHE A 26 -1.16 5.39 -0.24
N ARG A 27 -1.72 5.31 -1.45
CA ARG A 27 -1.34 6.17 -2.58
C ARG A 27 -1.48 7.66 -2.25
N GLY A 28 -2.64 8.08 -1.75
CA GLY A 28 -2.90 9.46 -1.36
C GLY A 28 -1.91 9.93 -0.31
N PHE A 29 -1.66 9.12 0.72
CA PHE A 29 -0.65 9.40 1.74
C PHE A 29 0.75 9.63 1.16
N LEU A 30 1.19 8.79 0.21
CA LEU A 30 2.49 8.96 -0.44
C LEU A 30 2.58 10.25 -1.26
N LEU A 31 1.53 10.56 -2.04
CA LEU A 31 1.49 11.76 -2.88
C LEU A 31 1.38 13.03 -2.02
N ASP A 32 0.62 13.01 -0.92
CA ASP A 32 0.55 14.11 0.03
C ASP A 32 1.92 14.41 0.64
N ARG A 33 2.68 13.38 1.04
CA ARG A 33 4.05 13.56 1.54
C ARG A 33 4.98 14.14 0.47
N ALA A 34 4.92 13.60 -0.75
CA ALA A 34 5.74 14.09 -1.86
C ALA A 34 5.41 15.53 -2.27
N ASN A 35 4.15 15.95 -2.20
CA ASN A 35 3.76 17.33 -2.51
C ASN A 35 4.26 18.34 -1.45
N ASN A 36 4.41 17.91 -0.20
CA ASN A 36 4.83 18.79 0.90
C ASN A 36 6.35 18.87 1.09
N ASP A 37 7.12 17.94 0.53
CA ASP A 37 8.58 17.90 0.67
C ASP A 37 9.26 17.41 -0.63
N PRO A 38 9.98 18.29 -1.35
CA PRO A 38 10.70 17.92 -2.57
C PRO A 38 11.79 16.85 -2.37
N GLN A 39 12.45 16.80 -1.21
CA GLN A 39 13.45 15.77 -0.92
C GLN A 39 12.77 14.42 -0.73
N GLU A 40 11.65 14.40 -0.01
CA GLU A 40 10.84 13.20 0.15
C GLU A 40 10.26 12.73 -1.19
N ALA A 41 9.83 13.65 -2.06
CA ALA A 41 9.39 13.31 -3.42
C ALA A 41 10.49 12.61 -4.22
N ALA A 42 11.71 13.13 -4.20
CA ALA A 42 12.87 12.52 -4.87
C ALA A 42 13.21 11.13 -4.28
N ARG A 43 13.22 11.02 -2.94
CA ARG A 43 13.49 9.77 -2.23
C ARG A 43 12.44 8.71 -2.55
N LEU A 44 11.16 9.07 -2.53
CA LEU A 44 10.05 8.18 -2.86
C LEU A 44 10.09 7.76 -4.33
N ALA A 45 10.29 8.69 -5.27
CA ALA A 45 10.40 8.36 -6.69
C ALA A 45 11.52 7.34 -6.95
N HIS A 46 12.72 7.59 -6.38
CA HIS A 46 13.85 6.66 -6.49
C HIS A 46 13.53 5.32 -5.81
N SER A 47 13.04 5.33 -4.58
CA SER A 47 12.73 4.11 -3.83
C SER A 47 11.71 3.25 -4.57
N TYR A 48 10.65 3.83 -5.11
CA TYR A 48 9.66 3.07 -5.86
C TYR A 48 10.20 2.58 -7.21
N ALA A 49 11.06 3.34 -7.88
CA ALA A 49 11.71 2.89 -9.11
C ALA A 49 12.53 1.61 -8.88
N TYR A 50 13.41 1.62 -7.88
CA TYR A 50 14.41 0.58 -7.69
C TYR A 50 14.00 -0.53 -6.72
N ASN A 51 13.11 -0.26 -5.76
CA ASN A 51 12.84 -1.15 -4.61
C ASN A 51 11.40 -1.66 -4.51
N SER A 52 10.46 -1.16 -5.32
CA SER A 52 9.07 -1.65 -5.26
C SER A 52 8.89 -2.97 -6.01
N LEU A 53 8.02 -3.86 -5.51
CA LEU A 53 7.62 -5.10 -6.19
C LEU A 53 8.79 -6.05 -6.52
N ASN A 54 9.81 -6.09 -5.66
CA ASN A 54 11.02 -6.90 -5.86
C ASN A 54 10.98 -8.27 -5.17
N GLY A 55 9.83 -8.67 -4.61
CA GLY A 55 9.71 -9.93 -3.88
C GLY A 55 8.27 -10.39 -3.74
N GLU A 56 8.12 -11.69 -3.55
CA GLU A 56 6.86 -12.34 -3.22
C GLU A 56 6.55 -12.12 -1.73
N MET A 57 5.27 -12.01 -1.41
CA MET A 57 4.81 -11.99 -0.03
C MET A 57 4.23 -13.36 0.33
N HIS A 58 4.93 -14.09 1.20
CA HIS A 58 4.55 -15.43 1.62
C HIS A 58 3.91 -15.45 3.00
N ASP A 59 2.91 -16.31 3.17
CA ASP A 59 2.36 -16.75 4.44
C ASP A 59 3.01 -18.10 4.81
N LEU A 60 3.57 -18.16 6.01
CA LEU A 60 4.31 -19.29 6.56
C LEU A 60 3.60 -19.95 7.75
N THR A 61 2.34 -19.58 8.01
CA THR A 61 1.56 -20.07 9.17
C THR A 61 1.44 -21.59 9.21
N ASP A 62 1.36 -22.25 8.05
CA ASP A 62 1.19 -23.70 7.89
C ASP A 62 2.48 -24.42 7.42
N TYR A 63 3.66 -23.93 7.81
CA TYR A 63 4.94 -24.51 7.37
C TYR A 63 5.00 -26.04 7.61
N PRO A 64 5.42 -26.86 6.61
CA PRO A 64 6.18 -26.51 5.41
C PRO A 64 5.36 -26.06 4.19
N ILE A 65 4.04 -25.90 4.30
CA ILE A 65 3.22 -25.39 3.18
C ILE A 65 3.34 -23.86 3.12
N ILE A 66 3.96 -23.36 2.05
CA ILE A 66 4.12 -21.93 1.80
C ILE A 66 2.98 -21.45 0.89
N ARG A 67 2.33 -20.34 1.25
CA ARG A 67 1.23 -19.74 0.48
C ARG A 67 1.52 -18.29 0.13
N TYR A 68 0.92 -17.75 -0.94
CA TYR A 68 0.92 -16.30 -1.15
C TYR A 68 -0.01 -15.63 -0.15
N SER A 69 0.46 -14.62 0.59
CA SER A 69 -0.32 -14.00 1.67
C SER A 69 -1.64 -13.36 1.22
N SER A 70 -1.74 -12.97 -0.06
CA SER A 70 -2.92 -12.28 -0.60
C SER A 70 -4.00 -13.22 -1.14
N THR A 71 -3.63 -14.42 -1.61
CA THR A 71 -4.55 -15.36 -2.27
C THR A 71 -4.72 -16.68 -1.50
N GLY A 72 -3.77 -17.04 -0.64
CA GLY A 72 -3.72 -18.34 0.03
C GLY A 72 -3.34 -19.50 -0.90
N GLU A 73 -3.08 -19.24 -2.19
CA GLU A 73 -2.60 -20.24 -3.14
C GLU A 73 -1.23 -20.75 -2.72
N ILE A 74 -0.99 -22.06 -2.89
CA ILE A 74 0.28 -22.70 -2.57
C ILE A 74 1.36 -22.21 -3.54
N VAL A 75 2.53 -21.87 -3.01
CA VAL A 75 3.71 -21.56 -3.81
C VAL A 75 4.22 -22.82 -4.49
N THR A 76 4.43 -22.75 -5.80
CA THR A 76 4.99 -23.81 -6.63
C THR A 76 6.13 -23.27 -7.48
N ASP A 77 7.02 -24.14 -7.97
CA ASP A 77 8.11 -23.76 -8.88
C ASP A 77 7.61 -23.01 -10.12
N THR A 78 6.47 -23.41 -10.65
CA THR A 78 5.82 -22.75 -11.79
C THR A 78 5.43 -21.31 -11.47
N THR A 79 4.86 -21.08 -10.28
CA THR A 79 4.47 -19.73 -9.85
C THR A 79 5.68 -18.86 -9.54
N THR A 80 6.69 -19.39 -8.84
CA THR A 80 7.94 -18.67 -8.54
C THR A 80 8.66 -18.27 -9.83
N SER A 81 8.77 -19.21 -10.78
CA SER A 81 9.38 -18.92 -12.09
C SER A 81 8.61 -17.86 -12.88
N TYR A 82 7.28 -17.83 -12.78
CA TYR A 82 6.46 -16.76 -13.37
C TYR A 82 6.75 -15.41 -12.71
N PHE A 83 6.83 -15.37 -11.38
CA PHE A 83 7.10 -14.15 -10.63
C PHE A 83 8.46 -13.58 -10.98
N GLU A 84 9.52 -14.38 -10.94
CA GLU A 84 10.89 -13.94 -11.19
C GLU A 84 11.05 -13.32 -12.58
N ARG A 85 10.55 -14.00 -13.64
CA ARG A 85 10.60 -13.48 -15.00
C ARG A 85 9.85 -12.15 -15.13
N THR A 86 8.67 -12.07 -14.50
CA THR A 86 7.85 -10.85 -14.54
C THR A 86 8.53 -9.72 -13.77
N MET A 87 9.05 -10.00 -12.57
CA MET A 87 9.77 -9.04 -11.72
C MET A 87 10.97 -8.44 -12.45
N LEU A 88 11.80 -9.28 -13.09
CA LEU A 88 12.98 -8.81 -13.82
C LEU A 88 12.61 -7.88 -14.98
N SER A 89 11.61 -8.25 -15.78
CA SER A 89 11.14 -7.41 -16.90
C SER A 89 10.59 -6.07 -16.39
N MET A 90 9.68 -6.12 -15.42
CA MET A 90 8.99 -4.91 -14.94
C MET A 90 9.90 -4.00 -14.13
N ARG A 91 10.92 -4.54 -13.45
CA ARG A 91 11.96 -3.75 -12.79
C ARG A 91 12.74 -2.94 -13.81
N LYS A 92 13.13 -3.56 -14.93
CA LYS A 92 13.85 -2.87 -16.01
C LYS A 92 13.02 -1.71 -16.55
N GLU A 93 11.77 -1.96 -16.93
CA GLU A 93 10.87 -0.93 -17.47
C GLU A 93 10.61 0.21 -16.48
N ARG A 94 10.45 -0.11 -15.19
CA ARG A 94 10.22 0.90 -14.15
C ARG A 94 11.44 1.78 -13.89
N VAL A 95 12.64 1.20 -13.92
CA VAL A 95 13.89 1.96 -13.81
C VAL A 95 14.08 2.86 -15.02
N GLU A 96 13.85 2.34 -16.23
CA GLU A 96 13.93 3.10 -17.46
C GLU A 96 12.94 4.29 -17.48
N LEU A 97 11.72 4.09 -16.98
CA LEU A 97 10.73 5.16 -16.77
C LEU A 97 11.28 6.27 -15.85
N TYR A 98 11.89 5.88 -14.73
CA TYR A 98 12.47 6.84 -13.77
C TYR A 98 13.62 7.63 -14.41
N GLU A 99 14.60 6.96 -14.99
CA GLU A 99 15.79 7.59 -15.58
C GLU A 99 15.42 8.50 -16.74
N THR A 100 14.49 8.07 -17.59
CA THR A 100 13.99 8.84 -18.73
C THR A 100 13.28 10.13 -18.26
N GLU A 101 12.44 10.05 -17.24
CA GLU A 101 11.73 11.22 -16.73
C GLU A 101 12.65 12.14 -15.92
N GLN A 102 13.63 11.58 -15.21
CA GLN A 102 14.66 12.37 -14.54
C GLN A 102 15.49 13.17 -15.55
N ALA A 103 15.91 12.57 -16.67
CA ALA A 103 16.67 13.23 -17.72
C ALA A 103 15.89 14.37 -18.41
N LYS A 104 14.55 14.30 -18.45
CA LYS A 104 13.67 15.37 -18.94
C LYS A 104 13.53 16.55 -17.97
N GLY A 105 14.01 16.41 -16.73
CA GLY A 105 13.75 17.37 -15.65
C GLY A 105 12.32 17.30 -15.11
N THR A 106 11.64 16.16 -15.27
CA THR A 106 10.28 15.96 -14.72
C THR A 106 10.32 16.13 -13.19
N PRO A 107 9.38 16.87 -12.57
CA PRO A 107 9.31 17.02 -11.12
C PRO A 107 9.21 15.65 -10.41
N PRO A 108 9.94 15.41 -9.30
CA PRO A 108 9.97 14.10 -8.66
C PRO A 108 8.61 13.55 -8.22
N VAL A 109 7.68 14.41 -7.77
CA VAL A 109 6.32 14.00 -7.42
C VAL A 109 5.56 13.45 -8.64
N THR A 110 5.77 14.03 -9.82
CA THR A 110 5.20 13.54 -11.08
C THR A 110 5.85 12.21 -11.49
N ILE A 111 7.16 12.04 -11.27
CA ILE A 111 7.84 10.75 -11.50
C ILE A 111 7.27 9.67 -10.57
N LEU A 112 7.11 9.97 -9.28
CA LEU A 112 6.49 9.07 -8.31
C LEU A 112 5.09 8.66 -8.75
N GLU A 113 4.26 9.61 -9.18
CA GLU A 113 2.91 9.32 -9.64
C GLU A 113 2.90 8.36 -10.84
N LYS A 114 3.78 8.60 -11.83
CA LYS A 114 3.96 7.73 -12.99
C LYS A 114 4.38 6.31 -12.59
N ILE A 115 5.32 6.17 -11.65
CA ILE A 115 5.76 4.86 -11.15
C ILE A 115 4.62 4.14 -10.42
N LEU A 116 3.86 4.84 -9.58
CA LEU A 116 2.71 4.24 -8.89
C LEU A 116 1.63 3.79 -9.89
N ASN A 117 1.42 4.55 -10.96
CA ASN A 117 0.51 4.16 -12.04
C ASN A 117 1.02 2.95 -12.81
N PHE A 118 2.31 2.92 -13.16
CA PHE A 118 2.95 1.76 -13.78
C PHE A 118 2.75 0.50 -12.92
N ASN A 119 3.07 0.57 -11.63
CA ASN A 119 2.89 -0.54 -10.68
C ASN A 119 1.44 -1.02 -10.59
N ASN A 120 0.46 -0.10 -10.59
CA ASN A 120 -0.95 -0.43 -10.59
C ASN A 120 -1.42 -1.10 -11.89
N GLY A 121 -0.74 -0.84 -13.01
CA GLY A 121 -1.04 -1.40 -14.32
C GLY A 121 -0.41 -2.78 -14.60
N LEU A 122 0.48 -3.26 -13.75
CA LEU A 122 1.14 -4.57 -13.92
C LEU A 122 0.15 -5.76 -13.91
N PRO A 123 0.50 -6.96 -14.38
CA PRO A 123 -0.42 -8.10 -14.36
C PRO A 123 -1.01 -8.37 -12.96
N GLN A 124 -2.33 -8.59 -12.88
CA GLN A 124 -3.02 -8.79 -11.59
C GLN A 124 -2.38 -9.89 -10.74
N LYS A 125 -2.11 -11.05 -11.36
CA LYS A 125 -1.46 -12.19 -10.69
C LYS A 125 -0.13 -11.79 -10.04
N PHE A 126 0.71 -11.05 -10.76
CA PHE A 126 1.98 -10.57 -10.22
C PHE A 126 1.78 -9.63 -9.02
N ARG A 127 0.84 -8.68 -9.12
CA ARG A 127 0.54 -7.75 -8.02
C ARG A 127 0.01 -8.49 -6.79
N GLU A 128 -0.83 -9.50 -6.97
CA GLU A 128 -1.30 -10.36 -5.88
C GLU A 128 -0.13 -11.07 -5.19
N MET A 129 0.76 -11.71 -5.94
CA MET A 129 1.92 -12.42 -5.39
C MET A 129 2.87 -11.49 -4.62
N ALA A 130 3.03 -10.24 -5.05
CA ALA A 130 3.81 -9.21 -4.35
C ALA A 130 3.04 -8.50 -3.22
N ASN A 131 1.78 -8.88 -2.96
CA ASN A 131 0.84 -8.20 -2.07
C ASN A 131 0.73 -6.68 -2.33
N TRP A 132 0.79 -6.30 -3.60
CA TRP A 132 0.57 -4.93 -4.05
C TRP A 132 -0.92 -4.64 -4.14
N GLN A 133 -1.45 -4.04 -3.08
CA GLN A 133 -2.86 -3.72 -2.98
C GLN A 133 -3.15 -2.42 -3.71
N THR A 134 -3.79 -2.52 -4.89
CA THR A 134 -4.78 -1.51 -5.28
C THR A 134 -5.97 -1.72 -4.35
N LEU A 135 -6.04 -0.99 -3.22
CA LEU A 135 -7.12 -1.00 -2.21
C LEU A 135 -8.23 -2.03 -2.50
N ARG A 136 -8.06 -3.28 -2.07
CA ARG A 136 -9.18 -4.23 -2.08
C ARG A 136 -10.07 -3.86 -0.89
N PRO A 137 -11.36 -3.55 -1.11
CA PRO A 137 -12.31 -3.51 0.00
C PRO A 137 -12.38 -4.92 0.60
N GLY A 138 -12.06 -5.08 1.89
CA GLY A 138 -12.38 -6.30 2.64
C GLY A 138 -11.21 -7.17 3.11
N PHE A 139 -9.95 -6.80 2.89
CA PHE A 139 -8.80 -7.53 3.48
C PHE A 139 -8.36 -6.88 4.80
N ILE A 140 -9.31 -6.69 5.72
CA ILE A 140 -8.97 -6.55 7.15
C ILE A 140 -8.82 -7.98 7.66
N THR A 141 -7.64 -8.25 8.20
CA THR A 141 -7.19 -9.49 8.85
C THR A 141 -8.33 -10.34 9.39
N ARG A 142 -8.39 -11.60 8.95
CA ARG A 142 -9.06 -12.65 9.70
C ARG A 142 -8.32 -12.75 11.03
N THR A 143 -8.92 -12.19 12.09
CA THR A 143 -8.44 -12.32 13.46
C THR A 143 -8.32 -13.80 13.78
N ALA A 144 -7.18 -14.18 14.38
CA ALA A 144 -6.97 -15.48 14.99
C ALA A 144 -7.99 -15.73 16.11
#